data_AF-A0A0A9G6L0-F1
#
_entry.id   AF-A0A0A9G6L0-F1
#
_cell.length_a   1.000
_cell.length_b   1.000
_cell.length_c   1.000
_cell.angle_alpha   90.00
_cell.angle_beta   90.00
_cell.angle_gamma   90.00
#
_symmetry.space_group_name_H-M   'P 1'
#
loop_
_entity.id
_entity.type
_entity.pdbx_description
1 polymer ?
#
loop_
_entity_poly.entity_id
_entity_poly.type
_entity_poly.pdbx_seq_one_letter_code
_entity_poly.pdbx_strand_id
1 'polypeptide(L)'
;MQYLQGQIAEFIVKGRARMPDLIIDSSSLLKPLLKLGWCQWIGAIIFMWGSLHQTRCHAILGSLREHKDSDEYVIPCGDWFNRVSCPHYLAELVIYFGMLIASGGSVIPVWFMFLFVITNLSFAAVQTHRWYLQKFEDYPRSRYAIIPFLC
;
A
#
# COMPACT_ATOMS: atom_id res chain seq x y z
N MET A 1 24.04 45.60 -32.21
CA MET A 1 23.10 44.45 -32.39
C MET A 1 23.81 43.13 -32.70
N GLN A 2 24.84 43.08 -33.54
CA GLN A 2 25.54 41.82 -33.88
C GLN A 2 26.26 41.13 -32.69
N TYR A 3 26.83 41.90 -31.76
CA TYR A 3 27.52 41.36 -30.58
C TYR A 3 26.58 40.56 -29.65
N LEU A 4 25.36 41.06 -29.43
CA LEU A 4 24.36 40.40 -28.59
C LEU A 4 23.88 39.08 -29.21
N GLN A 5 23.74 39.04 -30.54
CA GLN A 5 23.37 37.82 -31.28
C GLN A 5 24.47 36.74 -31.19
N GLY A 6 25.75 37.14 -31.20
CA GLY A 6 26.88 36.22 -31.00
C GLY A 6 26.89 35.58 -29.62
N GLN A 7 26.67 36.37 -28.55
CA GLN A 7 26.59 35.83 -27.19
C GLN A 7 25.38 34.91 -26.98
N ILE A 8 24.22 35.24 -27.57
CA ILE A 8 23.04 34.38 -27.51
C ILE A 8 23.29 33.07 -28.26
N ALA A 9 23.91 33.11 -29.43
CA ALA A 9 24.26 31.90 -30.18
C ALA A 9 25.28 31.03 -29.42
N GLU A 10 26.31 31.63 -28.83
CA GLU A 10 27.29 30.92 -28.01
C GLU A 10 26.65 30.29 -26.77
N PHE A 11 25.74 31.01 -26.09
CA PHE A 11 25.00 30.50 -24.94
C PHE A 11 24.08 29.33 -25.31
N ILE A 12 23.39 29.39 -26.45
CA ILE A 12 22.53 28.31 -26.94
C ILE A 12 23.36 27.07 -27.32
N VAL A 13 24.48 27.25 -28.01
CA VAL A 13 25.39 26.16 -28.40
C VAL A 13 26.01 25.51 -27.16
N LYS A 14 26.48 26.32 -26.21
CA LYS A 14 27.07 25.85 -24.95
C LYS A 14 26.04 25.20 -24.02
N GLY A 15 24.80 25.70 -24.03
CA GLY A 15 23.67 25.10 -23.32
C GLY A 15 23.28 23.74 -23.93
N ARG A 16 23.21 23.64 -25.26
CA ARG A 16 22.92 22.39 -25.97
C ARG A 16 24.02 21.34 -25.77
N ALA A 17 25.29 21.72 -25.79
CA ALA A 17 26.41 20.78 -25.59
C ALA A 17 26.56 20.31 -24.13
N ARG A 18 25.95 21.01 -23.17
CA ARG A 18 25.98 20.70 -21.74
C ARG A 18 24.74 19.95 -21.26
N MET A 19 23.73 19.76 -22.11
CA MET A 19 22.67 18.79 -21.84
C MET A 19 23.22 17.41 -22.24
N PRO A 20 23.54 16.52 -21.29
CA PRO A 20 23.81 15.14 -21.66
C PRO A 20 22.59 14.61 -22.39
N ASP A 21 22.77 13.95 -23.54
CA ASP A 21 21.70 13.20 -24.17
C ASP A 21 21.14 12.28 -23.09
N LEU A 22 19.89 12.53 -22.70
CA LEU A 22 19.21 11.84 -21.60
C LEU A 22 18.78 10.46 -22.09
N ILE A 23 19.73 9.70 -22.64
CA ILE A 23 19.60 8.28 -22.90
C ILE A 23 19.68 7.63 -21.53
N ILE A 24 18.54 7.60 -20.84
CA ILE A 24 18.35 6.80 -19.64
C ILE A 24 18.56 5.36 -20.08
N ASP A 25 19.78 4.89 -19.91
CA ASP A 25 20.18 3.54 -20.23
C ASP A 25 19.35 2.61 -19.34
N SER A 26 18.35 1.93 -19.91
CA SER A 26 17.41 1.07 -19.18
C SER A 26 18.17 0.03 -18.35
N SER A 27 19.34 -0.41 -18.83
CA SER A 27 20.24 -1.30 -18.11
C SER A 27 20.79 -0.68 -16.82
N SER A 28 21.05 0.62 -16.80
CA SER A 28 21.51 1.36 -15.61
C SER A 28 20.41 1.48 -14.54
N LEU A 29 19.13 1.55 -14.97
CA LEU A 29 17.98 1.54 -14.06
C LEU A 29 17.70 0.16 -13.46
N LEU A 30 17.97 -0.91 -14.20
CA LEU A 30 17.73 -2.28 -13.75
C LEU A 30 18.85 -2.83 -12.84
N LYS A 31 20.08 -2.29 -12.94
CA LYS A 31 21.22 -2.66 -12.09
C LYS A 31 20.92 -2.68 -10.58
N PRO A 32 20.30 -1.63 -9.98
CA PRO A 32 19.94 -1.67 -8.56
C PRO A 32 18.88 -2.73 -8.23
N LEU A 33 17.93 -2.99 -9.13
CA LEU A 33 16.90 -4.03 -8.94
C LEU A 33 17.48 -5.45 -8.94
N LEU A 34 18.50 -5.70 -9.76
CA LEU A 34 19.20 -6.99 -9.82
C LEU A 34 20.17 -7.20 -8.64
N LYS A 35 20.52 -6.13 -7.91
CA LYS A 35 21.37 -6.19 -6.72
C LYS A 35 20.58 -6.47 -5.43
N LEU A 36 19.26 -6.65 -5.53
CA LEU A 36 18.42 -7.03 -4.39
C LEU A 36 18.71 -8.48 -3.99
N GLY A 37 18.98 -8.69 -2.71
CA GLY A 37 19.02 -9.99 -2.07
C GLY A 37 17.64 -10.64 -1.93
N TRP A 38 17.64 -11.93 -1.62
CA TRP A 38 16.46 -12.77 -1.51
C TRP A 38 15.37 -12.23 -0.57
N CYS A 39 15.74 -11.61 0.56
CA CYS A 39 14.78 -11.03 1.50
C CYS A 39 13.94 -9.91 0.86
N GLN A 40 14.51 -9.12 -0.05
CA GLN A 40 13.80 -8.02 -0.70
C GLN A 40 12.81 -8.55 -1.74
N TRP A 41 13.17 -9.61 -2.48
CA TRP A 41 12.25 -10.29 -3.38
C TRP A 41 11.09 -10.95 -2.64
N ILE A 42 11.36 -11.65 -1.54
CA ILE A 42 10.32 -12.27 -0.70
C ILE A 42 9.40 -11.18 -0.13
N GLY A 43 9.98 -10.11 0.43
CA GLY A 43 9.22 -8.98 0.94
C GLY A 43 8.37 -8.29 -0.13
N ALA A 44 8.90 -8.13 -1.36
CA ALA A 44 8.17 -7.56 -2.48
C ALA A 44 6.98 -8.43 -2.91
N ILE A 45 7.14 -9.76 -2.95
CA ILE A 45 6.03 -10.68 -3.26
C ILE A 45 4.92 -10.57 -2.20
N ILE A 46 5.29 -10.56 -0.92
CA ILE A 46 4.33 -10.41 0.19
C ILE A 46 3.63 -9.06 0.12
N PHE A 47 4.37 -7.98 -0.15
CA PHE A 47 3.83 -6.63 -0.30
C PHE A 47 2.82 -6.56 -1.45
N MET A 48 3.18 -7.10 -2.63
CA MET A 48 2.30 -7.12 -3.80
C MET A 48 1.04 -7.94 -3.52
N TRP A 49 1.19 -9.10 -2.87
CA TRP A 49 0.07 -9.94 -2.47
C TRP A 49 -0.90 -9.21 -1.53
N GLY A 50 -0.38 -8.57 -0.48
CA GLY A 50 -1.20 -7.76 0.44
C GLY A 50 -1.87 -6.57 -0.27
N SER A 51 -1.14 -5.88 -1.14
CA SER A 51 -1.64 -4.75 -1.91
C SER A 51 -2.81 -5.14 -2.83
N LEU A 52 -2.70 -6.27 -3.53
CA LEU A 52 -3.79 -6.79 -4.37
C LEU A 52 -5.06 -7.04 -3.54
N HIS A 53 -4.95 -7.71 -2.39
CA HIS A 53 -6.10 -7.95 -1.50
C HIS A 53 -6.67 -6.64 -0.93
N GLN A 54 -5.82 -5.66 -0.58
CA GLN A 54 -6.29 -4.36 -0.12
C GLN A 54 -7.10 -3.63 -1.21
N THR A 55 -6.59 -3.61 -2.45
CA THR A 55 -7.31 -3.00 -3.57
C THR A 55 -8.65 -3.69 -3.84
N ARG A 56 -8.70 -5.03 -3.78
CA ARG A 56 -9.95 -5.80 -3.93
C ARG A 56 -10.95 -5.44 -2.83
N CYS A 57 -10.50 -5.36 -1.58
CA CYS A 57 -11.36 -4.99 -0.46
C CYS A 57 -11.91 -3.57 -0.62
N HIS A 58 -11.08 -2.61 -1.02
CA HIS A 58 -11.54 -1.24 -1.27
C HIS A 58 -12.48 -1.14 -2.47
N ALA A 59 -12.27 -1.93 -3.54
CA ALA A 59 -13.19 -1.98 -4.66
C ALA A 59 -14.57 -2.50 -4.24
N ILE A 60 -14.63 -3.53 -3.39
CA ILE A 60 -15.89 -4.04 -2.82
C ILE A 60 -16.57 -2.93 -1.99
N LEU A 61 -15.83 -2.31 -1.04
CA LEU A 61 -16.34 -1.20 -0.22
C LEU A 61 -16.83 -0.01 -1.05
N GLY A 62 -16.12 0.33 -2.13
CA GLY A 62 -16.50 1.39 -3.06
C GLY A 62 -17.78 1.07 -3.82
N SER A 63 -17.89 -0.15 -4.36
CA SER A 63 -19.08 -0.59 -5.10
C SER A 63 -20.36 -0.56 -4.25
N LEU A 64 -20.24 -0.87 -2.94
CA LEU A 64 -21.36 -0.80 -1.99
C LEU A 64 -21.86 0.62 -1.76
N ARG A 65 -21.01 1.63 -1.97
CA ARG A 65 -21.36 3.05 -1.83
C ARG A 65 -21.94 3.63 -3.11
N GLU A 66 -21.50 3.15 -4.27
CA GLU A 66 -21.97 3.60 -5.57
C GLU A 66 -23.37 3.06 -5.91
N HIS A 67 -23.74 1.89 -5.40
CA HIS A 67 -25.06 1.27 -5.63
C HIS A 67 -26.14 1.72 -4.63
N LYS A 68 -25.96 2.85 -3.91
CA LYS A 68 -26.89 3.30 -2.86
C LYS A 68 -27.42 4.72 -3.03
N ASP A 69 -28.75 4.82 -2.90
CA ASP A 69 -29.55 6.06 -2.78
C ASP A 69 -29.90 6.39 -1.31
N SER A 70 -29.56 5.51 -0.35
CA SER A 70 -29.89 5.66 1.07
C SER A 70 -28.71 5.36 2.00
N ASP A 71 -28.59 6.14 3.08
CA ASP A 71 -27.50 6.19 4.07
C ASP A 71 -27.40 4.95 4.99
N GLU A 72 -28.05 3.86 4.58
CA GLU A 72 -28.03 2.60 5.32
C GLU A 72 -26.67 1.94 5.12
N TYR A 73 -26.13 1.28 6.13
CA TYR A 73 -24.86 0.59 6.03
C TYR A 73 -25.15 -0.86 5.58
N VAL A 74 -24.37 -1.46 4.67
CA VAL A 74 -24.57 -2.86 4.24
C VAL A 74 -23.33 -3.67 4.61
N ILE A 75 -23.56 -4.89 5.08
CA ILE A 75 -22.50 -5.82 5.46
C ILE A 75 -21.77 -6.26 4.18
N PRO A 76 -20.47 -5.93 4.01
CA PRO A 76 -19.71 -6.39 2.86
C PRO A 76 -19.55 -7.91 2.89
N CYS A 77 -19.77 -8.53 1.72
CA CYS A 77 -19.62 -9.95 1.48
C CYS A 77 -18.74 -10.16 0.25
N GLY A 78 -17.69 -10.99 0.36
CA GLY A 78 -16.72 -11.25 -0.72
C GLY A 78 -15.27 -11.35 -0.22
N ASP A 79 -14.41 -12.07 -0.93
CA ASP A 79 -12.99 -12.32 -0.58
C ASP A 79 -12.79 -12.68 0.91
N TRP A 80 -11.92 -11.96 1.63
CA TRP A 80 -11.62 -12.20 3.04
C TRP A 80 -12.68 -11.67 4.01
N PHE A 81 -13.74 -10.98 3.53
CA PHE A 81 -14.86 -10.54 4.39
C PHE A 81 -15.64 -11.69 5.00
N ASN A 82 -15.53 -12.90 4.43
CA ASN A 82 -16.15 -14.10 5.00
C ASN A 82 -15.49 -14.54 6.31
N ARG A 83 -14.21 -14.19 6.53
CA ARG A 83 -13.42 -14.64 7.67
C ARG A 83 -13.16 -13.51 8.67
N VAL A 84 -13.02 -12.28 8.19
CA VAL A 84 -12.65 -11.12 8.97
C VAL A 84 -13.60 -9.97 8.67
N SER A 85 -13.98 -9.23 9.71
CA SER A 85 -14.88 -8.07 9.59
C SER A 85 -14.23 -6.94 8.78
N CYS A 86 -12.92 -6.75 8.96
CA CYS A 86 -12.13 -5.72 8.29
C CYS A 86 -10.90 -6.33 7.57
N PRO A 87 -11.09 -6.99 6.41
CA PRO A 87 -10.00 -7.65 5.69
C PRO A 87 -8.99 -6.67 5.08
N HIS A 88 -9.39 -5.42 4.80
CA HIS A 88 -8.48 -4.38 4.31
C HIS A 88 -7.39 -4.05 5.35
N TYR A 89 -7.71 -4.06 6.64
CA TYR A 89 -6.74 -3.88 7.70
C TYR A 89 -5.79 -5.07 7.85
N LEU A 90 -6.29 -6.30 7.64
CA LEU A 90 -5.43 -7.48 7.59
C LEU A 90 -4.48 -7.41 6.38
N ALA A 91 -4.96 -6.96 5.23
CA ALA A 91 -4.13 -6.76 4.05
C ALA A 91 -3.04 -5.71 4.30
N GLU A 92 -3.39 -4.60 4.96
CA GLU A 92 -2.42 -3.58 5.37
C GLU A 92 -1.35 -4.15 6.31
N LEU A 93 -1.74 -4.99 7.28
CA LEU A 93 -0.77 -5.68 8.14
C LEU A 93 0.21 -6.56 7.34
N VAL A 94 -0.27 -7.28 6.33
CA VAL A 94 0.57 -8.10 5.43
C VAL A 94 1.55 -7.24 4.63
N ILE A 95 1.13 -6.06 4.17
CA ILE A 95 1.97 -5.11 3.43
C ILE A 95 3.13 -4.63 4.31
N TYR A 96 2.84 -4.19 5.54
CA TYR A 96 3.87 -3.74 6.47
C TYR A 96 4.79 -4.89 6.92
N PHE A 97 4.26 -6.12 7.03
CA PHE A 97 5.08 -7.30 7.29
C PHE A 97 6.03 -7.61 6.12
N GLY A 98 5.56 -7.50 4.87
CA GLY A 98 6.40 -7.60 3.69
C GLY A 98 7.51 -6.55 3.66
N MET A 99 7.21 -5.31 4.08
CA MET A 99 8.18 -4.23 4.20
C MET A 99 9.23 -4.50 5.28
N LEU A 100 8.82 -5.08 6.43
CA LEU A 100 9.73 -5.50 7.48
C LEU A 100 10.74 -6.52 6.98
N ILE A 101 10.27 -7.55 6.26
CA ILE A 101 11.08 -8.59 5.63
C ILE A 101 12.00 -7.98 4.57
N ALA A 102 11.48 -7.08 3.72
CA ALA A 102 12.27 -6.42 2.68
C ALA A 102 13.43 -5.59 3.25
N SER A 103 13.27 -5.01 4.44
CA SER A 103 14.36 -4.29 5.13
C SER A 103 15.42 -5.22 5.77
N GLY A 104 15.20 -6.53 5.73
CA GLY A 104 16.08 -7.51 6.38
C GLY A 104 16.04 -7.47 7.90
N GLY A 105 15.00 -6.88 8.49
CA GLY A 105 14.76 -6.81 9.95
C GLY A 105 15.81 -6.03 10.75
N SER A 106 16.81 -5.45 10.10
CA SER A 106 17.92 -4.74 10.74
C SER A 106 17.61 -3.26 11.00
N VAL A 107 16.53 -2.75 10.42
CA VAL A 107 16.12 -1.34 10.54
C VAL A 107 15.12 -1.19 11.69
N ILE A 108 15.62 -0.73 12.84
CA ILE A 108 14.83 -0.51 14.07
C ILE A 108 13.57 0.36 13.83
N PRO A 109 13.61 1.47 13.07
CA PRO A 109 12.40 2.26 12.77
C PRO A 109 11.27 1.45 12.11
N VAL A 110 11.60 0.47 11.28
CA VAL A 110 10.60 -0.36 10.57
C VAL A 110 9.87 -1.28 11.56
N TRP A 111 10.55 -1.75 12.60
CA TRP A 111 9.92 -2.49 13.70
C TRP A 111 8.92 -1.64 14.48
N PHE A 112 9.30 -0.42 14.85
CA PHE A 112 8.39 0.49 15.55
C PHE A 112 7.17 0.85 14.70
N MET A 113 7.38 1.12 13.42
CA MET A 113 6.30 1.36 12.47
C MET A 113 5.37 0.16 12.36
N PHE A 114 5.92 -1.06 12.19
CA PHE A 114 5.13 -2.28 12.14
C PHE A 114 4.29 -2.47 13.40
N LEU A 115 4.91 -2.39 14.58
CA LEU A 115 4.22 -2.55 15.87
C LEU A 115 3.10 -1.51 16.08
N PHE A 116 3.38 -0.26 15.72
CA PHE A 116 2.39 0.82 15.77
C PHE A 116 1.20 0.52 14.88
N VAL A 117 1.45 0.10 13.63
CA VAL A 117 0.41 -0.31 12.67
C VAL A 117 -0.42 -1.46 13.25
N ILE A 118 0.20 -2.56 13.74
CA ILE A 118 -0.57 -3.69 14.30
C ILE A 118 -1.50 -3.21 15.40
N THR A 119 -0.98 -2.43 16.34
CA THR A 119 -1.71 -1.99 17.52
C THR A 119 -2.87 -1.07 17.14
N ASN A 120 -2.59 -0.08 16.28
CA ASN A 120 -3.58 0.89 15.81
C ASN A 120 -4.71 0.21 15.01
N LEU A 121 -4.35 -0.66 14.06
CA LEU A 121 -5.35 -1.34 13.23
C LEU A 121 -6.15 -2.35 14.05
N SER A 122 -5.52 -3.07 14.97
CA SER A 122 -6.23 -4.01 15.86
C SER A 122 -7.27 -3.28 16.71
N PHE A 123 -6.91 -2.13 17.28
CA PHE A 123 -7.84 -1.31 18.06
C PHE A 123 -8.99 -0.77 17.19
N ALA A 124 -8.66 -0.26 16.00
CA ALA A 124 -9.67 0.21 15.05
C ALA A 124 -10.66 -0.90 14.66
N ALA A 125 -10.17 -2.09 14.34
CA ALA A 125 -11.05 -3.21 13.95
C ALA A 125 -11.92 -3.72 15.08
N VAL A 126 -11.43 -3.76 16.32
CA VAL A 126 -12.26 -4.13 17.47
C VAL A 126 -13.40 -3.13 17.63
N GLN A 127 -13.13 -1.83 17.49
CA GLN A 127 -14.18 -0.81 17.54
C GLN A 127 -15.18 -0.98 16.39
N THR A 128 -14.70 -1.17 15.16
CA THR A 128 -15.56 -1.40 14.00
C THR A 128 -16.41 -2.66 14.16
N HIS A 129 -15.83 -3.76 14.63
CA HIS A 129 -16.56 -5.01 14.88
C HIS A 129 -17.64 -4.83 15.96
N ARG A 130 -17.33 -4.14 17.06
CA ARG A 130 -18.32 -3.79 18.09
C ARG A 130 -19.44 -2.92 17.55
N TRP A 131 -19.11 -1.94 16.70
CA TRP A 131 -20.11 -1.09 16.05
C TRP A 131 -21.02 -1.90 15.12
N TYR A 132 -20.47 -2.82 14.32
CA TYR A 132 -21.28 -3.72 13.48
C TYR A 132 -22.23 -4.59 14.30
N LEU A 133 -21.76 -5.18 15.40
CA LEU A 133 -22.59 -5.99 16.30
C LEU A 133 -23.72 -5.19 16.97
N GLN A 134 -23.51 -3.90 17.25
CA GLN A 134 -24.53 -3.02 17.83
C GLN A 134 -25.53 -2.52 16.79
N LYS A 135 -25.07 -2.31 15.56
CA LYS A 135 -25.86 -1.71 14.48
C LYS A 135 -26.75 -2.72 13.76
N PHE A 136 -26.29 -3.97 13.63
CA PHE A 136 -26.98 -5.03 12.89
C PHE A 136 -27.28 -6.22 13.81
N GLU A 137 -28.56 -6.49 14.06
CA GLU A 137 -28.99 -7.66 14.84
C GLU A 137 -28.63 -9.00 14.15
N ASP A 138 -28.65 -9.02 12.80
CA ASP A 138 -28.34 -10.20 11.98
C ASP A 138 -26.83 -10.36 11.65
N TYR A 139 -25.93 -9.64 12.33
CA TYR A 139 -24.49 -9.75 12.03
C TYR A 139 -23.93 -11.12 12.46
N PRO A 140 -23.24 -11.87 11.57
CA PRO A 140 -22.70 -13.18 11.91
C PRO A 140 -21.60 -13.07 12.97
N ARG A 141 -21.90 -13.55 14.19
CA ARG A 141 -20.97 -13.58 15.33
C ARG A 141 -19.74 -14.46 15.13
N SER A 142 -19.67 -15.25 14.05
CA SER A 142 -18.51 -16.10 13.75
C SER A 142 -17.38 -15.40 12.99
N ARG A 143 -17.55 -14.13 12.59
CA ARG A 143 -16.51 -13.34 11.91
C ARG A 143 -15.52 -12.79 12.93
N TYR A 144 -14.22 -12.95 12.68
CA TYR A 144 -13.16 -12.36 13.51
C TYR A 144 -13.04 -10.86 13.27
N ALA A 145 -12.55 -10.08 14.24
CA ALA A 145 -12.37 -8.64 14.07
C ALA A 145 -11.23 -8.31 13.11
N ILE A 146 -10.03 -8.87 13.32
CA ILE A 146 -8.84 -8.63 12.47
C ILE A 146 -7.88 -9.83 12.40
N ILE A 147 -7.50 -10.41 13.55
CA ILE A 147 -6.53 -11.52 13.63
C ILE A 147 -7.25 -12.70 14.28
N PRO A 148 -7.27 -13.89 13.65
CA PRO A 148 -7.74 -15.09 14.33
C PRO A 148 -6.87 -15.26 15.59
N PHE A 149 -7.50 -15.31 16.76
CA PHE A 149 -6.90 -15.53 18.10
C PHE A 149 -6.38 -14.33 18.91
N LEU A 150 -6.40 -13.09 18.41
CA LEU A 150 -5.90 -11.95 19.20
C LEU A 150 -6.95 -10.92 19.63
N CYS A 151 -8.15 -10.92 19.04
CA CYS A 151 -9.34 -10.19 19.53
C CYS A 151 -10.59 -10.68 18.77
#